data_AF-A0A7C6EA58-F1
#
_entry.id   AF-A0A7C6EA58-F1
#
_cell.length_a   1.000
_cell.length_b   1.000
_cell.length_c   1.000
_cell.angle_alpha   90.00
_cell.angle_beta   90.00
_cell.angle_gamma   90.00
#
_symmetry.space_group_name_H-M   'P 1'
#
loop_
_entity.id
_entity.type
_entity.pdbx_description
1 polymer ?
#
loop_
_entity_poly.entity_id
_entity_poly.type
_entity_poly.pdbx_seq_one_letter_code
_entity_poly.pdbx_strand_id
1 'polypeptide(L)'
;MNWDDTIAAIATPPGEAGIAVLRISGSSAFRIADQIFLSSHRPSQSPTHTIHYGKIINPQTKEIIDTVLVSVFRAPKSYTGEDMVEISCHGG
;
A
#
# COMPACT_ATOMS: atom_id res chain seq x y z
N MET A 1 -22.60 0.34 -10.13
CA MET A 1 -21.29 0.50 -9.50
C MET A 1 -21.35 -0.22 -8.17
N ASN A 2 -20.53 -1.25 -7.98
CA ASN A 2 -20.32 -1.83 -6.66
C ASN A 2 -19.41 -0.87 -5.90
N TRP A 3 -19.93 -0.27 -4.83
CA TRP A 3 -19.17 0.67 -4.01
C TRP A 3 -18.28 -0.03 -2.97
N ASP A 4 -18.38 -1.37 -2.88
CA ASP A 4 -17.66 -2.20 -1.90
C ASP A 4 -16.35 -2.81 -2.45
N ASP A 5 -16.00 -2.52 -3.70
CA ASP A 5 -14.79 -3.04 -4.32
C ASP A 5 -13.55 -2.36 -3.72
N THR A 6 -12.48 -3.14 -3.50
CA THR A 6 -11.18 -2.57 -3.13
C THR A 6 -10.48 -2.07 -4.38
N ILE A 7 -10.13 -0.78 -4.40
CA ILE A 7 -9.52 -0.10 -5.53
C ILE A 7 -8.03 0.17 -5.30
N ALA A 8 -7.27 0.30 -6.39
CA ALA A 8 -5.88 0.73 -6.35
C ALA A 8 -5.56 1.71 -7.50
N ALA A 9 -4.73 2.72 -7.24
CA ALA A 9 -4.31 3.71 -8.24
C ALA A 9 -2.96 4.35 -7.89
N ILE A 10 -2.28 4.90 -8.90
CA ILE A 10 -1.16 5.83 -8.70
C ILE A 10 -1.73 7.16 -8.20
N ALA A 11 -1.25 7.64 -7.06
CA ALA A 11 -1.71 8.85 -6.39
C ALA A 11 -0.82 10.08 -6.69
N THR A 12 0.32 9.87 -7.37
CA THR A 12 1.23 10.94 -7.81
C THR A 12 1.09 11.23 -9.31
N PRO A 13 1.46 12.44 -9.79
CA PRO A 13 1.49 12.75 -11.22
C PRO A 13 2.39 11.79 -12.02
N PRO A 14 2.10 11.56 -13.31
CA PRO A 14 3.00 10.80 -14.18
C PRO A 14 4.28 11.60 -14.49
N GLY A 15 5.41 10.89 -14.59
CA GLY A 15 6.73 11.47 -14.88
C GLY A 15 7.82 10.86 -13.99
N GLU A 16 9.07 11.25 -14.25
CA GLU A 16 10.21 10.84 -13.43
C GLU A 16 10.26 11.65 -12.13
N ALA A 17 10.47 10.96 -11.00
CA ALA A 17 10.54 11.57 -9.69
C ALA A 17 11.35 10.70 -8.71
N GLY A 18 11.81 11.31 -7.62
CA GLY A 18 12.44 10.53 -6.54
C GLY A 18 11.48 9.52 -5.90
N ILE A 19 10.18 9.82 -5.87
CA ILE A 19 9.14 8.99 -5.22
C ILE A 19 7.87 9.00 -6.07
N ALA A 20 7.23 7.83 -6.19
CA ALA A 20 5.83 7.69 -6.60
C ALA A 20 5.03 7.04 -5.47
N VAL A 21 3.72 7.33 -5.42
CA VAL A 21 2.83 6.74 -4.41
C VAL A 21 1.73 5.95 -5.11
N LEU A 22 1.56 4.69 -4.72
CA LEU A 22 0.39 3.87 -5.05
C LEU A 22 -0.52 3.79 -3.82
N ARG A 23 -1.82 3.99 -4.00
CA ARG A 23 -2.81 3.88 -2.93
C ARG A 23 -3.73 2.69 -3.18
N ILE A 24 -4.04 1.93 -2.14
CA ILE A 24 -5.06 0.88 -2.12
C ILE A 24 -6.09 1.25 -1.05
N SER A 25 -7.38 1.27 -1.39
CA SER A 25 -8.50 1.58 -0.48
C SER A 25 -9.59 0.54 -0.57
N GLY A 26 -10.13 0.12 0.56
CA GLY A 26 -11.29 -0.77 0.66
C GLY A 26 -11.08 -1.94 1.61
N SER A 27 -12.12 -2.75 1.78
CA SER A 27 -12.17 -3.86 2.75
C SER A 27 -11.05 -4.92 2.63
N SER A 28 -10.42 -5.03 1.46
CA SER A 28 -9.29 -5.95 1.21
C SER A 28 -7.92 -5.28 1.20
N ALA A 29 -7.80 -3.97 1.48
CA ALA A 29 -6.54 -3.22 1.36
C ALA A 29 -5.40 -3.86 2.16
N PHE A 30 -5.64 -4.18 3.44
CA PHE A 30 -4.62 -4.82 4.28
C PHE A 30 -4.29 -6.26 3.87
N ARG A 31 -5.30 -7.04 3.44
CA ARG A 31 -5.08 -8.42 2.98
C ARG A 31 -4.20 -8.43 1.73
N ILE A 32 -4.45 -7.52 0.78
CA ILE A 32 -3.66 -7.39 -0.45
C ILE A 32 -2.24 -6.91 -0.09
N ALA A 33 -2.11 -5.88 0.76
CA ALA A 33 -0.81 -5.37 1.17
C ALA A 33 0.04 -6.44 1.87
N ASP A 34 -0.54 -7.23 2.78
CA ASP A 34 0.13 -8.35 3.45
C ASP A 34 0.66 -9.42 2.49
N GLN A 35 0.04 -9.59 1.32
CA GLN A 35 0.48 -10.60 0.33
C GLN A 35 1.70 -10.15 -0.48
N ILE A 36 1.83 -8.84 -0.70
CA ILE A 36 2.85 -8.27 -1.59
C ILE A 36 3.97 -7.56 -0.83
N PHE A 37 3.79 -7.21 0.44
CA PHE A 37 4.77 -6.49 1.24
C PHE A 37 5.53 -7.42 2.19
N LEU A 38 6.84 -7.51 1.96
CA LEU A 38 7.77 -8.25 2.79
C LEU A 38 8.48 -7.29 3.76
N SER A 39 8.14 -7.41 5.06
CA SER A 39 8.73 -6.63 6.15
C SER A 39 8.67 -7.41 7.46
N SER A 40 9.35 -6.91 8.49
CA SER A 40 9.16 -7.36 9.88
C SER A 40 7.78 -7.01 10.44
N HIS A 41 7.05 -6.11 9.78
CA HIS A 41 5.71 -5.69 10.16
C HIS A 41 4.70 -6.06 9.08
N ARG A 42 3.49 -6.45 9.50
CA ARG A 42 2.36 -6.73 8.60
C ARG A 42 1.38 -5.57 8.64
N PRO A 43 1.03 -4.92 7.50
CA PRO A 43 0.04 -3.86 7.45
C PRO A 43 -1.26 -4.21 8.19
N SER A 44 -1.74 -5.46 8.07
CA SER A 44 -2.94 -5.94 8.76
C SER A 44 -2.85 -5.98 10.28
N GLN A 45 -1.65 -5.91 10.86
CA GLN A 45 -1.39 -5.95 12.30
C GLN A 45 -0.82 -4.63 12.84
N SER A 46 -0.40 -3.72 11.96
CA SER A 46 0.15 -2.43 12.34
C SER A 46 -0.93 -1.47 12.88
N PRO A 47 -0.58 -0.57 13.83
CA PRO A 47 -1.44 0.55 14.18
C PRO A 47 -1.74 1.45 12.98
N THR A 48 -2.78 2.27 13.07
CA THR A 48 -3.03 3.31 12.06
C THR A 48 -2.00 4.43 12.18
N HIS A 49 -1.74 5.14 11.09
CA HIS A 49 -0.79 6.27 10.98
C HIS A 49 0.66 5.89 11.30
N THR A 50 1.06 4.66 10.98
CA THR A 50 2.45 4.21 11.04
C THR A 50 3.01 3.98 9.65
N ILE A 51 4.34 4.05 9.55
CA ILE A 51 5.09 3.82 8.33
C ILE A 51 6.05 2.65 8.56
N HIS A 52 6.11 1.72 7.61
CA HIS A 52 6.97 0.55 7.69
C HIS A 52 7.86 0.45 6.46
N TYR A 53 9.15 0.22 6.69
CA TYR A 53 10.12 -0.08 5.64
C TYR A 53 10.06 -1.56 5.26
N GLY A 54 10.21 -1.86 3.98
CA GLY A 54 10.27 -3.23 3.49
C GLY A 54 10.42 -3.30 1.97
N LYS A 55 9.99 -4.42 1.41
CA LYS A 55 10.08 -4.68 -0.03
C LYS A 55 8.73 -5.08 -0.59
N ILE A 56 8.39 -4.59 -1.77
CA ILE A 56 7.31 -5.16 -2.56
C ILE A 56 7.87 -6.36 -3.32
N ILE A 57 7.14 -7.46 -3.29
CA ILE A 57 7.50 -8.70 -3.96
C ILE A 57 6.37 -9.17 -4.88
N ASN A 58 6.74 -9.90 -5.92
CA ASN A 58 5.79 -10.71 -6.67
C ASN A 58 5.32 -11.87 -5.76
N PRO A 59 4.02 -12.00 -5.46
CA PRO A 59 3.56 -12.98 -4.48
C PRO A 59 3.73 -14.44 -4.95
N GLN A 60 3.77 -14.68 -6.27
CA GLN A 60 3.98 -16.00 -6.87
C GLN A 60 5.47 -16.37 -6.95
N THR A 61 6.31 -15.49 -7.52
CA THR A 61 7.72 -15.79 -7.81
C THR A 61 8.66 -15.45 -6.65
N LYS A 62 8.21 -14.63 -5.70
CA LYS A 62 9.01 -14.03 -4.60
C LYS A 62 10.12 -13.08 -5.07
N GLU A 63 10.11 -12.72 -6.35
CA GLU A 63 10.99 -11.69 -6.88
C GLU A 63 10.74 -10.35 -6.18
N ILE A 64 11.81 -9.64 -5.83
CA ILE A 64 11.74 -8.29 -5.27
C ILE A 64 11.50 -7.31 -6.41
N ILE A 65 10.40 -6.57 -6.33
CA ILE A 65 10.02 -5.53 -7.29
C ILE A 65 10.66 -4.21 -6.89
N ASP A 66 10.52 -3.80 -5.63
CA ASP A 66 11.09 -2.55 -5.13
C ASP A 66 11.30 -2.56 -3.61
N THR A 67 12.14 -1.65 -3.11
CA THR A 67 12.28 -1.31 -1.69
C THR A 67 11.49 -0.03 -1.40
N VAL A 68 10.56 -0.10 -0.45
CA VAL A 68 9.49 0.90 -0.29
C VAL A 68 9.27 1.28 1.17
N LEU A 69 8.49 2.35 1.36
CA LEU A 69 7.81 2.66 2.60
C LEU A 69 6.30 2.41 2.45
N VAL A 70 5.69 1.75 3.43
CA VAL A 70 4.25 1.47 3.46
C VAL A 70 3.60 2.21 4.62
N SER A 71 2.66 3.09 4.32
CA SER A 71 1.84 3.82 5.29
C SER A 71 0.50 3.12 5.50
N VAL A 72 0.09 2.94 6.76
CA VAL A 72 -1.12 2.20 7.13
C VAL A 72 -2.17 3.15 7.69
N PHE A 73 -3.37 3.15 7.13
CA PHE A 73 -4.50 3.96 7.58
C PHE A 73 -5.73 3.07 7.79
N ARG A 74 -6.12 2.85 9.04
CA ARG A 74 -7.33 2.08 9.39
C ARG A 74 -8.56 2.95 9.38
N ALA A 75 -9.68 2.39 8.90
CA ALA A 75 -10.99 3.01 9.02
C ALA A 75 -11.31 3.37 10.50
N PRO A 76 -12.05 4.46 10.75
CA PRO A 76 -12.50 5.49 9.80
C PRO A 76 -11.44 6.59 9.57
N LYS A 77 -10.20 6.40 10.02
CA LYS A 77 -9.16 7.43 10.05
C LYS A 77 -8.28 7.35 8.80
N SER A 78 -8.87 7.56 7.64
CA SER A 78 -8.20 7.60 6.34
C SER A 78 -8.85 8.65 5.43
N TYR A 79 -8.24 8.92 4.28
CA TYR A 79 -8.77 9.89 3.32
C TYR A 79 -10.16 9.50 2.76
N THR A 80 -10.38 8.20 2.54
CA THR A 80 -11.65 7.65 2.01
C THR A 80 -12.63 7.25 3.12
N GLY A 81 -12.18 7.20 4.38
CA GLY A 81 -12.93 6.63 5.50
C GLY A 81 -12.86 5.10 5.60
N GLU A 82 -12.21 4.43 4.64
CA GLU A 82 -12.03 2.98 4.59
C GLU A 82 -10.63 2.56 5.10
N ASP A 83 -10.39 1.25 5.17
CA ASP A 83 -9.04 0.74 5.30
C ASP A 83 -8.22 1.09 4.04
N MET A 84 -7.05 1.68 4.26
CA MET A 84 -6.21 2.22 3.20
C MET A 84 -4.73 1.96 3.49
N VAL A 85 -3.99 1.64 2.44
CA VAL A 85 -2.54 1.51 2.45
C VAL A 85 -1.98 2.40 1.34
N GLU A 86 -0.89 3.10 1.63
CA GLU A 86 -0.10 3.81 0.64
C GLU A 86 1.30 3.21 0.55
N ILE A 87 1.78 2.99 -0.67
CA ILE A 87 3.09 2.43 -0.96
C ILE A 87 3.89 3.54 -1.65
N SER A 88 4.87 4.09 -0.94
CA SER A 88 5.85 5.04 -1.49
C SER A 88 7.03 4.25 -2.05
N CYS A 89 7.15 4.23 -3.37
CA CYS A 89 8.17 3.52 -4.13
C CYS A 89 9.08 4.50 -4.88
N HIS A 90 10.12 3.99 -5.54
CA HIS A 90 10.93 4.81 -6.46
C HIS A 90 10.05 5.33 -7.60
N GLY A 91 10.24 6.60 -7.98
CA GLY A 91 9.32 7.32 -8.85
C GLY A 91 9.55 7.20 -10.34
N GLY A 92 10.40 6.26 -10.79
CA GLY A 92 10.79 6.13 -12.19
C GLY A 92 11.83 7.15 -12.60
#